data_AF-A0A963JF78-F1
#
_entry.id   AF-A0A963JF78-F1
#
_cell.length_a   1.000
_cell.length_b   1.000
_cell.length_c   1.000
_cell.angle_alpha   90.00
_cell.angle_beta   90.00
_cell.angle_gamma   90.00
#
_symmetry.space_group_name_H-M   'P 1'
#
loop_
_entity.id
_entity.type
_entity.pdbx_description
1 polymer ?
#
loop_
_entity_poly.entity_id
_entity_poly.type
_entity_poly.pdbx_seq_one_letter_code
_entity_poly.pdbx_strand_id
1 'polypeptide(L)'
;VNAAVLMEGRADIERETQDLHVVVVPEINALTASLVATAINPVIGLGSFLAQVFLRGPLIAAATQEYAIRGTWSDPEVTKLPRRRLTAPQVDTAPAAGPSASAIEDKP
;
A
#
# COMPACT_ATOMS: atom_id res chain seq x y z
N VAL A 1 3.16 -20.11 0.37
CA VAL A 1 2.85 -18.66 0.47
C VAL A 1 1.42 -18.49 0.02
N ASN A 2 0.61 -17.78 0.80
CA ASN A 2 -0.81 -17.56 0.49
C ASN A 2 -1.00 -16.07 0.15
N ALA A 3 -2.01 -15.77 -0.65
CA ALA A 3 -2.37 -14.40 -1.00
C ALA A 3 -3.89 -14.30 -1.16
N ALA A 4 -4.43 -13.18 -0.69
CA ALA A 4 -5.77 -12.75 -1.04
C ALA A 4 -5.69 -12.01 -2.37
N VAL A 5 -6.59 -12.35 -3.30
CA VAL A 5 -6.66 -11.71 -4.61
C VAL A 5 -8.03 -11.07 -4.75
N LEU A 6 -8.04 -9.76 -4.92
CA LEU A 6 -9.23 -8.99 -5.27
C LEU A 6 -9.19 -8.70 -6.76
N MET A 7 -10.29 -8.96 -7.45
CA MET A 7 -10.41 -8.71 -8.89
C MET A 7 -11.69 -7.92 -9.15
N GLU A 8 -11.58 -6.87 -9.95
CA GLU A 8 -12.71 -6.08 -10.42
C GLU A 8 -12.56 -5.78 -11.91
N GLY A 9 -13.65 -5.54 -12.62
CA GLY A 9 -13.62 -5.24 -14.05
C GLY A 9 -14.72 -5.95 -14.82
N ARG A 10 -14.46 -6.23 -16.09
CA ARG A 10 -15.44 -6.83 -17.01
C ARG A 10 -14.82 -8.00 -17.78
N ALA A 11 -15.67 -8.98 -18.06
CA ALA A 11 -15.37 -10.07 -18.97
C ALA A 11 -16.48 -10.15 -20.03
N ASP A 12 -16.08 -10.30 -21.28
CA ASP A 12 -16.97 -10.56 -22.39
C ASP A 12 -16.84 -12.05 -22.74
N ILE A 13 -17.92 -12.80 -22.53
CA ILE A 13 -17.96 -14.25 -22.72
C ILE A 13 -18.05 -14.61 -24.20
N GLU A 14 -18.76 -13.81 -25.00
CA GLU A 14 -18.93 -14.10 -26.44
C GLU A 14 -17.62 -13.87 -27.20
N ARG A 15 -16.89 -12.84 -26.80
CA ARG A 15 -15.59 -12.49 -27.40
C ARG A 15 -14.41 -13.12 -26.68
N GLU A 16 -14.66 -13.84 -25.59
CA GLU A 16 -13.64 -14.44 -24.71
C GLU A 16 -12.55 -13.43 -24.32
N THR A 17 -12.95 -12.21 -23.98
CA THR A 17 -12.03 -11.12 -23.60
C THR A 17 -12.28 -10.64 -22.18
N GLN A 18 -11.28 -9.96 -21.62
CA GLN A 18 -11.34 -9.41 -20.28
C GLN A 18 -10.62 -8.06 -20.17
N ASP A 19 -11.06 -7.25 -19.22
CA ASP A 19 -10.36 -6.05 -18.72
C ASP A 19 -10.56 -6.02 -17.20
N LEU A 20 -9.56 -6.50 -16.47
CA LEU A 20 -9.61 -6.70 -15.02
C LEU A 20 -8.51 -5.90 -14.33
N HIS A 21 -8.87 -5.22 -13.24
CA HIS A 21 -7.94 -4.70 -12.24
C HIS A 21 -7.83 -5.72 -11.11
N VAL A 22 -6.63 -6.23 -10.89
CA VAL A 22 -6.33 -7.26 -9.92
C VAL A 22 -5.38 -6.72 -8.86
N VAL A 23 -5.78 -6.83 -7.61
CA VAL A 23 -4.98 -6.46 -6.43
C VAL A 23 -4.60 -7.74 -5.69
N VAL A 24 -3.29 -7.98 -5.58
CA VAL A 24 -2.73 -9.15 -4.90
C VAL A 24 -2.15 -8.70 -3.56
N VAL A 25 -2.77 -9.15 -2.47
CA VAL A 25 -2.36 -8.86 -1.09
C VAL A 25 -1.76 -10.13 -0.48
N PRO A 26 -0.47 -10.14 -0.11
CA PRO A 26 0.15 -11.32 0.49
C PRO A 26 -0.34 -11.55 1.92
N GLU A 27 -0.60 -12.80 2.27
CA GLU A 27 -0.88 -13.20 3.65
C GLU A 27 0.43 -13.56 4.36
N ILE A 28 0.80 -12.77 5.37
CA ILE A 28 2.03 -12.99 6.14
C ILE A 28 1.70 -13.65 7.48
N ASN A 29 1.97 -14.95 7.59
CA ASN A 29 1.84 -15.71 8.83
C ASN A 29 3.16 -15.66 9.62
N ALA A 30 3.34 -14.61 10.42
CA ALA A 30 4.60 -14.33 11.11
C ALA A 30 4.79 -15.10 12.45
N LEU A 31 3.76 -15.77 12.96
CA LEU A 31 3.80 -16.44 14.27
C LEU A 31 4.94 -17.48 14.35
N THR A 32 5.17 -18.24 13.30
CA THR A 32 6.25 -19.24 13.23
C THR A 32 7.64 -18.62 13.10
N ALA A 33 7.77 -17.45 12.46
CA ALA A 33 9.06 -16.77 12.27
C ALA A 33 9.66 -16.26 13.59
N SER A 34 8.83 -15.74 14.49
CA SER A 34 9.28 -15.28 15.81
C SER A 34 9.78 -16.41 16.72
N LEU A 35 9.22 -17.62 16.59
CA LEU A 35 9.60 -18.77 17.39
C LEU A 35 11.02 -19.26 17.06
N VAL A 36 11.41 -19.22 15.78
CA VAL A 36 12.77 -19.54 15.32
C VAL A 36 13.79 -18.54 15.89
N ALA A 37 13.48 -17.24 15.90
CA ALA A 37 14.36 -16.23 16.48
C ALA A 37 14.51 -16.37 18.01
N THR A 38 13.42 -16.78 18.69
CA THR A 38 13.42 -17.05 20.13
C THR A 38 14.31 -18.24 20.49
N ALA A 39 14.33 -19.28 19.65
CA ALA A 39 15.19 -20.45 19.85
C ALA A 39 16.69 -20.11 19.83
N ILE A 40 17.08 -19.02 19.16
CA ILE A 40 18.46 -18.50 19.16
C ILE A 40 18.70 -17.62 20.39
N ASN A 41 17.80 -16.66 20.65
CA ASN A 41 17.86 -15.80 21.83
C ASN A 41 16.46 -15.24 22.14
N PRO A 42 15.91 -15.49 23.35
CA PRO A 42 14.54 -15.07 23.69
C PRO A 42 14.29 -13.56 23.57
N VAL A 43 15.29 -12.72 23.89
CA VAL A 43 15.16 -11.25 23.78
C VAL A 43 15.07 -10.83 22.31
N ILE A 44 15.85 -11.48 21.44
CA ILE A 44 15.80 -11.24 19.99
C ILE A 44 14.45 -11.73 19.42
N GLY A 45 13.97 -12.89 19.86
CA GLY A 45 12.66 -13.43 19.48
C GLY A 45 11.50 -12.53 19.88
N LEU A 46 11.48 -12.06 21.12
CA LEU A 46 10.49 -11.10 21.64
C LEU A 46 10.58 -9.76 20.89
N GLY A 47 11.79 -9.24 20.65
CA GLY A 47 11.99 -8.01 19.88
C GLY A 47 11.49 -8.12 18.44
N SER A 48 11.78 -9.23 17.77
CA SER A 48 11.30 -9.51 16.42
C SER A 48 9.78 -9.64 16.37
N PHE A 49 9.17 -10.32 17.35
CA PHE A 49 7.72 -10.43 17.48
C PHE A 49 7.06 -9.04 17.58
N LEU A 50 7.55 -8.18 18.47
CA LEU A 50 7.01 -6.83 18.63
C LEU A 50 7.20 -5.97 17.38
N ALA A 51 8.39 -5.98 16.77
CA ALA A 51 8.62 -5.29 15.51
C ALA A 51 7.63 -5.74 14.43
N GLN A 52 7.39 -7.05 14.32
CA GLN A 52 6.44 -7.60 13.38
C GLN A 52 4.99 -7.20 13.69
N VAL A 53 4.58 -7.12 14.96
CA VAL A 53 3.23 -6.66 15.32
C VAL A 53 2.98 -5.25 14.77
N PHE A 54 3.96 -4.35 14.90
CA PHE A 54 3.82 -2.97 14.44
C PHE A 54 4.04 -2.79 12.93
N LEU A 55 4.94 -3.56 12.31
CA LEU A 55 5.28 -3.41 10.89
C LEU A 55 4.42 -4.25 9.95
N ARG A 56 3.65 -5.23 10.45
CA ARG A 56 2.91 -6.16 9.57
C ARG A 56 1.97 -5.44 8.60
N GLY A 57 1.16 -4.51 9.08
CA GLY A 57 0.26 -3.73 8.23
C GLY A 57 1.01 -2.94 7.15
N PRO A 58 1.96 -2.06 7.54
CA PRO A 58 2.80 -1.33 6.59
C PRO A 58 3.54 -2.23 5.60
N LEU A 59 4.04 -3.37 6.04
CA LEU A 59 4.75 -4.33 5.20
C LEU A 59 3.82 -5.01 4.19
N ILE A 60 2.63 -5.45 4.60
CA ILE A 60 1.62 -6.03 3.70
C ILE A 60 1.20 -5.01 2.64
N ALA A 61 0.93 -3.76 3.04
CA ALA A 61 0.61 -2.69 2.11
C ALA A 61 1.78 -2.41 1.15
N ALA A 62 3.01 -2.43 1.65
CA ALA A 62 4.22 -2.26 0.84
C ALA A 62 4.51 -3.46 -0.09
N ALA A 63 3.99 -4.65 0.22
CA ALA A 63 4.15 -5.85 -0.58
C ALA A 63 2.97 -6.11 -1.54
N THR A 64 1.87 -5.37 -1.39
CA THR A 64 0.69 -5.45 -2.27
C THR A 64 1.07 -5.07 -3.71
N GLN A 65 0.48 -5.74 -4.69
CA GLN A 65 0.76 -5.50 -6.11
C GLN A 65 -0.54 -5.37 -6.89
N GLU A 66 -0.55 -4.45 -7.85
CA GLU A 66 -1.71 -4.17 -8.69
C GLU A 66 -1.37 -4.50 -10.15
N TYR A 67 -2.33 -5.10 -10.84
CA TYR A 67 -2.20 -5.54 -12.22
C TYR A 67 -3.44 -5.16 -13.02
N ALA A 68 -3.25 -4.77 -14.27
CA ALA A 68 -4.29 -4.73 -15.28
C ALA A 68 -4.13 -5.98 -16.16
N ILE A 69 -5.19 -6.76 -16.31
CA ILE A 69 -5.21 -7.95 -17.17
C ILE A 69 -6.21 -7.70 -18.29
N ARG A 70 -5.71 -7.64 -19.53
CA ARG A 70 -6.50 -7.34 -20.72
C ARG A 70 -6.35 -8.39 -21.79
N GLY A 71 -7.12 -8.30 -22.86
CA GLY A 71 -6.99 -9.17 -24.03
C GLY A 71 -7.91 -10.39 -23.96
N THR A 72 -7.61 -11.40 -24.77
CA THR A 72 -8.39 -12.64 -24.80
C THR A 72 -8.00 -13.54 -23.63
N TRP A 73 -8.86 -14.48 -23.26
CA TRP A 73 -8.54 -15.47 -22.22
C TRP A 73 -7.38 -16.39 -22.63
N SER A 74 -7.19 -16.57 -23.93
CA SER A 74 -6.12 -17.36 -24.54
C SER A 74 -4.79 -16.60 -24.66
N ASP A 75 -4.81 -15.28 -24.74
CA ASP A 75 -3.62 -14.42 -24.78
C ASP A 75 -3.82 -13.17 -23.91
N PRO A 76 -3.83 -13.34 -22.57
CA PRO A 76 -4.04 -12.23 -21.66
C PRO A 76 -2.77 -11.39 -21.50
N GLU A 77 -2.89 -10.09 -21.74
CA GLU A 77 -1.85 -9.10 -21.49
C GLU A 77 -1.88 -8.67 -20.02
N VAL A 78 -0.83 -9.01 -19.27
CA VAL A 78 -0.69 -8.67 -17.84
C VAL A 78 0.26 -7.49 -17.69
N THR A 79 -0.28 -6.33 -17.33
CA THR A 79 0.49 -5.10 -17.07
C THR A 79 0.52 -4.79 -15.58
N LYS A 80 1.72 -4.64 -15.01
CA LYS A 80 1.86 -4.19 -13.62
C LYS A 80 1.55 -2.71 -13.49
N LEU A 81 0.60 -2.36 -12.64
CA LEU A 81 0.21 -0.98 -12.40
C LEU A 81 1.15 -0.31 -11.37
N PRO A 82 1.48 0.98 -11.56
CA PRO A 82 2.24 1.73 -10.57
C PRO A 82 1.39 1.85 -9.31
N ARG A 83 1.94 1.39 -8.18
CA ARG A 83 1.27 1.56 -6.89
C ARG A 83 1.06 3.03 -6.59
N ARG A 84 -0.18 3.41 -6.30
CA ARG A 84 -0.45 4.70 -5.66
C ARG A 84 0.17 4.66 -4.27
N ARG A 85 1.32 5.32 -4.10
CA ARG A 85 1.83 5.61 -2.76
C ARG A 85 0.75 6.43 -2.07
N LEU A 86 0.17 5.88 -1.00
CA LEU A 86 -0.59 6.68 -0.05
C LEU A 86 0.41 7.70 0.50
N THR A 87 0.43 8.90 -0.07
CA THR A 87 1.09 10.04 0.54
C THR A 87 0.50 10.14 1.95
N ALA A 88 1.35 10.03 2.97
CA ALA A 88 0.93 10.27 4.35
C ALA A 88 0.15 11.59 4.39
N PRO A 89 -0.93 11.73 5.18
CA PRO A 89 -1.70 12.97 5.23
C PRO A 89 -0.71 14.11 5.45
N GLN A 90 -0.56 14.96 4.42
CA GLN A 90 0.13 16.23 4.56
C GLN A 90 -0.70 16.99 5.58
N VAL A 91 -0.19 17.07 6.81
CA VAL A 91 -0.62 18.09 7.74
C VAL A 91 -0.19 19.38 7.08
N ASP A 92 -1.11 20.00 6.34
CA ASP A 92 -0.99 21.37 5.85
C ASP A 92 -0.89 22.27 7.09
N THR A 93 0.33 22.35 7.63
CA THR A 93 0.68 23.42 8.56
C THR A 93 0.87 24.64 7.66
N ALA A 94 -0.24 25.26 7.30
CA ALA A 94 -0.24 26.56 6.67
C ALA A 94 0.68 27.48 7.50
N PRO A 95 1.68 28.14 6.90
CA PRO A 95 2.45 29.11 7.63
C PRO A 95 1.48 30.23 8.01
N ALA A 96 1.33 30.45 9.31
CA ALA A 96 0.60 31.60 9.83
C ALA A 96 1.19 32.85 9.15
N ALA A 97 0.38 33.43 8.26
CA ALA A 97 0.67 34.73 7.69
C ALA A 97 0.84 35.71 8.85
N GLY A 98 2.06 36.21 9.03
CA GLY A 98 2.34 37.29 9.96
C GLY A 98 1.47 38.51 9.63
N PRO A 99 1.07 39.31 10.63
CA PRO A 99 0.26 40.49 10.38
C PRO A 99 1.03 41.44 9.47
N SER A 100 0.43 41.73 8.31
CA SER A 100 0.87 42.77 7.39
C SER A 100 0.75 44.12 8.08
N ALA A 101 1.85 44.63 8.64
CA ALA A 101 1.99 46.04 8.97
C ALA A 101 2.37 46.78 7.69
N SER A 102 1.36 47.15 6.90
CA SER A 102 1.49 48.15 5.84
C SER A 102 0.88 49.46 6.32
N ALA A 103 1.73 50.48 6.28
CA ALA A 103 1.45 51.91 6.36
C ALA A 103 0.04 52.34 5.98
N ILE A 104 -0.59 53.11 6.87
CA ILE A 104 -1.62 54.09 6.54
C ILE A 104 -1.02 55.47 6.82
N GLU A 105 -0.39 56.00 5.78
CA GLU A 105 -0.23 57.43 5.53
C GLU A 105 -1.56 57.92 4.96
N ASP A 106 -2.23 58.92 5.59
CA ASP A 106 -2.67 60.13 4.88
C ASP A 106 -3.19 61.21 5.86
N LYS A 107 -2.91 62.44 5.44
CA LYS A 107 -3.17 63.79 5.97
C LYS A 107 -4.69 64.10 6.16
N PRO A 108 -5.12 65.24 6.76
CA PRO A 108 -4.77 66.62 6.36
C PRO A 108 -4.14 67.52 7.43
#